data_AF-A0A7R9UCC0-F1
#
_entry.id   AF-A0A7R9UCC0-F1
#
_cell.length_a   1.000
_cell.length_b   1.000
_cell.length_c   1.000
_cell.angle_alpha   90.00
_cell.angle_beta   90.00
_cell.angle_gamma   90.00
#
_symmetry.space_group_name_H-M   'P 1'
#
loop_
_entity.id
_entity.type
_entity.pdbx_description
1 polymer ?
#
loop_
_entity_poly.entity_id
_entity_poly.type
_entity_poly.pdbx_seq_one_letter_code
_entity_poly.pdbx_strand_id
1 'polypeptide(L)'
;LLAYKKLSDRSYQLVESTPFQVFITVVIVMAGILAGVGSYESVRSEAGDVLVTCDWIILGIFVLEFVLKIVAEEFQPLHVFANHWNKFDFVVIVGSALPEEMTGGFVSVLRLLRLLRVMKLVRALPQLQVIVTALIMGFQSITYIGIILFMFFYFFGIFGMLLFQDND
;
A
#
# COMPACT_ATOMS: atom_id res chain seq x y z
N LEU A 1 -20.91 8.92 -25.22
CA LEU A 1 -21.62 8.27 -24.10
C LEU A 1 -21.86 6.77 -24.34
N LEU A 2 -22.49 6.32 -25.44
CA LEU A 2 -22.71 4.88 -25.72
C LEU A 2 -21.41 4.08 -25.99
N ALA A 3 -20.48 4.62 -26.78
CA ALA A 3 -19.17 4.00 -27.01
C ALA A 3 -18.33 3.90 -25.72
N TYR A 4 -18.54 4.85 -24.81
CA TYR A 4 -17.85 4.94 -23.53
C TYR A 4 -18.34 3.88 -22.55
N LYS A 5 -19.67 3.73 -22.41
CA LYS A 5 -20.27 2.68 -21.59
C LYS A 5 -19.85 1.28 -22.06
N LYS A 6 -19.81 1.09 -23.38
CA LYS A 6 -19.36 -0.17 -24.01
C LYS A 6 -17.87 -0.49 -23.78
N LEU A 7 -17.02 0.53 -23.65
CA LEU A 7 -15.61 0.37 -23.28
C LEU A 7 -15.47 0.03 -21.79
N SER A 8 -16.23 0.70 -20.92
CA SER A 8 -16.28 0.42 -19.48
C SER A 8 -16.76 -1.01 -19.21
N ASP A 9 -17.85 -1.45 -19.84
CA ASP A 9 -18.42 -2.79 -19.67
C ASP A 9 -17.43 -3.89 -20.09
N ARG A 10 -16.66 -3.66 -21.17
CA ARG A 10 -15.62 -4.60 -21.62
C ARG A 10 -14.42 -4.62 -20.68
N SER A 11 -13.97 -3.46 -20.21
CA SER A 11 -12.89 -3.39 -19.21
C SER A 11 -13.31 -4.01 -17.88
N TYR A 12 -14.56 -3.81 -17.46
CA TYR A 12 -15.12 -4.42 -16.26
C TYR A 12 -15.11 -5.95 -16.37
N GLN A 13 -15.61 -6.50 -17.47
CA GLN A 13 -15.57 -7.95 -17.71
C GLN A 13 -14.15 -8.52 -17.77
N LEU A 14 -13.19 -7.76 -18.31
CA LEU A 14 -11.78 -8.18 -18.34
C LEU A 14 -11.14 -8.15 -16.95
N VAL A 15 -11.36 -7.10 -16.16
CA VAL A 15 -10.80 -6.93 -14.81
C VAL A 15 -11.42 -7.92 -13.82
N GLU A 16 -12.71 -8.21 -13.95
CA GLU A 16 -13.43 -9.15 -13.10
C GLU A 16 -13.16 -10.62 -13.49
N SER A 17 -12.57 -10.86 -14.67
CA SER A 17 -12.26 -12.21 -15.11
C SER A 17 -11.25 -12.90 -14.18
N THR A 18 -11.61 -14.10 -13.72
CA THR A 18 -10.72 -14.98 -12.93
C THR A 18 -9.32 -15.16 -13.54
N PRO A 19 -9.13 -15.38 -14.87
CA PRO A 19 -7.79 -15.52 -15.43
C PRO A 19 -6.96 -14.23 -15.31
N PHE A 20 -7.58 -13.06 -15.44
CA PHE A 20 -6.87 -11.78 -15.26
C PHE A 20 -6.45 -11.58 -13.80
N GLN A 21 -7.35 -11.88 -12.85
CA GLN A 21 -7.03 -11.80 -11.41
C GLN A 21 -5.91 -12.77 -11.02
N VAL A 22 -5.92 -14.00 -11.55
CA VAL A 22 -4.84 -14.98 -11.34
C VAL A 22 -3.53 -14.49 -11.95
N PHE A 23 -3.57 -13.96 -13.18
CA PHE A 23 -2.38 -13.40 -13.84
C PHE A 23 -1.73 -12.28 -13.00
N ILE A 24 -2.53 -11.30 -12.57
CA ILE A 24 -2.04 -10.21 -11.72
C ILE A 24 -1.50 -10.75 -10.39
N THR A 25 -2.17 -11.72 -9.78
CA THR A 25 -1.70 -12.35 -8.53
C THR A 25 -0.34 -13.01 -8.72
N VAL A 26 -0.13 -13.73 -9.83
CA VAL A 26 1.18 -14.33 -10.15
C VAL A 26 2.26 -13.26 -10.33
N VAL A 27 1.96 -12.15 -11.01
CA VAL A 27 2.88 -11.02 -11.16
C VAL A 27 3.24 -10.41 -9.81
N ILE A 28 2.28 -10.25 -8.90
CA ILE A 28 2.51 -9.74 -7.55
C ILE A 28 3.39 -10.69 -6.73
N VAL A 29 3.14 -12.01 -6.79
CA VAL A 29 3.98 -13.02 -6.12
C VAL A 29 5.40 -12.99 -6.66
N MET A 30 5.57 -12.93 -7.98
CA MET A 30 6.87 -12.80 -8.62
C MET A 30 7.60 -11.53 -8.19
N ALA A 31 6.89 -10.39 -8.12
CA ALA A 31 7.43 -9.13 -7.64
C ALA A 31 7.90 -9.21 -6.18
N GLY A 32 7.13 -9.88 -5.32
CA GLY A 32 7.52 -10.12 -3.93
C GLY A 32 8.77 -10.97 -3.81
N ILE A 33 8.89 -12.03 -4.61
CA ILE A 33 10.09 -12.89 -4.66
C ILE A 33 11.30 -12.09 -5.15
N LEU A 34 11.18 -11.33 -6.24
CA LEU A 34 12.26 -10.49 -6.77
C LEU A 34 12.72 -9.44 -5.75
N ALA A 35 11.79 -8.80 -5.04
CA ALA A 35 12.11 -7.86 -3.98
C ALA A 35 12.84 -8.53 -2.80
N GLY A 36 12.42 -9.75 -2.42
CA GLY A 36 13.09 -10.54 -1.39
C GLY A 36 14.50 -10.96 -1.80
N VAL A 37 14.68 -11.45 -3.03
CA VAL A 37 15.98 -11.82 -3.59
C VAL A 37 16.91 -10.60 -3.69
N GLY A 38 16.39 -9.45 -4.13
CA GLY A 38 17.13 -8.20 -4.20
C GLY A 38 17.53 -7.60 -2.84
N SER A 39 17.03 -8.16 -1.73
CA SER A 39 17.44 -7.75 -0.38
C SER A 39 18.79 -8.35 0.04
N TYR A 40 19.26 -9.41 -0.64
CA TYR A 40 20.58 -9.98 -0.41
C TYR A 40 21.66 -9.17 -1.14
N GLU A 41 22.67 -8.71 -0.39
CA GLU A 41 23.71 -7.81 -0.90
C GLU A 41 24.56 -8.47 -2.01
N SER A 42 24.81 -9.78 -1.91
CA SER A 42 25.53 -10.58 -2.91
C SER A 42 24.81 -10.65 -4.27
N VAL A 43 23.49 -10.81 -4.26
CA VAL A 43 22.70 -10.87 -5.48
C VAL A 43 22.55 -9.48 -6.09
N ARG A 44 22.45 -8.45 -5.26
CA ARG A 44 22.34 -7.07 -5.73
C ARG A 44 23.62 -6.58 -6.41
N SER A 45 24.80 -7.04 -5.98
CA SER A 45 26.07 -6.67 -6.64
C SER A 45 26.25 -7.34 -8.00
N GLU A 46 25.75 -8.55 -8.21
CA GLU A 46 25.94 -9.29 -9.46
C GLU A 46 24.80 -9.09 -10.47
N ALA A 47 23.56 -8.97 -10.00
CA ALA A 47 22.36 -8.93 -10.84
C ALA A 47 21.52 -7.63 -10.67
N GLY A 48 22.13 -6.56 -10.14
CA GLY A 48 21.45 -5.29 -9.86
C GLY A 48 20.67 -4.72 -11.04
N ASP A 49 21.30 -4.64 -12.21
CA ASP A 49 20.67 -4.05 -13.42
C ASP A 49 19.46 -4.86 -13.92
N VAL A 50 19.54 -6.19 -13.81
CA VAL A 50 18.44 -7.09 -14.17
C VAL A 50 17.27 -6.92 -13.20
N LEU A 51 17.55 -6.85 -11.90
CA LEU A 51 16.54 -6.61 -10.86
C LEU A 51 15.81 -5.27 -11.08
N VAL A 52 16.55 -4.21 -11.38
CA VAL A 52 15.97 -2.88 -11.68
C VAL A 52 15.09 -2.93 -12.93
N THR A 53 15.53 -3.63 -13.98
CA THR A 53 14.75 -3.78 -15.21
C THR A 53 13.45 -4.54 -14.97
N CYS A 54 13.51 -5.65 -14.23
CA CYS A 54 12.31 -6.42 -13.85
C CYS A 54 11.34 -5.58 -13.01
N ASP A 55 11.86 -4.80 -12.06
CA ASP A 55 11.06 -3.90 -11.22
C ASP A 55 10.28 -2.88 -12.06
N TRP A 56 10.91 -2.29 -13.08
CA TRP A 56 10.24 -1.36 -14.01
C TRP A 56 9.16 -2.02 -14.86
N ILE A 57 9.39 -3.25 -15.35
CA ILE A 57 8.39 -4.01 -16.11
C ILE A 57 7.17 -4.30 -15.24
N ILE A 58 7.41 -4.78 -14.01
CA ILE A 58 6.36 -5.08 -13.04
C ILE A 58 5.57 -3.83 -12.67
N LEU A 59 6.26 -2.71 -12.45
CA LEU A 59 5.61 -1.42 -12.20
C LEU A 59 4.71 -1.02 -13.37
N GLY A 60 5.18 -1.18 -14.61
CA GLY A 60 4.38 -0.93 -15.81
C GLY A 60 3.10 -1.78 -15.88
N ILE A 61 3.18 -3.07 -15.54
CA ILE A 61 2.01 -3.96 -15.46
C ILE A 61 1.02 -3.46 -14.40
N PHE A 62 1.50 -3.02 -13.24
CA PHE A 62 0.65 -2.48 -12.18
C PHE A 62 0.01 -1.13 -12.53
N VAL A 63 0.73 -0.26 -13.23
CA VAL A 63 0.15 0.98 -13.76
C VAL A 63 -0.98 0.65 -14.74
N LEU A 64 -0.75 -0.29 -15.66
CA LEU A 64 -1.74 -0.72 -16.63
C LEU A 64 -2.97 -1.34 -15.95
N GLU A 65 -2.76 -2.22 -14.97
CA GLU A 65 -3.83 -2.81 -14.14
C GLU A 65 -4.67 -1.72 -13.46
N PHE A 66 -4.03 -0.73 -12.85
CA PHE A 66 -4.71 0.35 -12.14
C PHE A 66 -5.50 1.26 -13.10
N VAL A 67 -4.94 1.57 -14.27
CA VAL A 67 -5.66 2.31 -15.31
C VAL A 67 -6.88 1.53 -15.80
N LEU A 68 -6.75 0.22 -16.03
CA LEU A 68 -7.88 -0.63 -16.42
C LEU A 68 -8.99 -0.62 -15.36
N LYS A 69 -8.64 -0.61 -14.07
CA LYS A 69 -9.62 -0.49 -12.96
C LYS A 69 -10.35 0.84 -12.97
N ILE A 70 -9.64 1.95 -13.18
CA ILE A 70 -10.27 3.29 -13.29
C ILE A 70 -11.23 3.35 -14.47
N VAL A 71 -10.83 2.79 -15.62
CA VAL A 71 -11.66 2.75 -16.83
C VAL A 71 -12.90 1.87 -16.62
N ALA A 72 -12.78 0.78 -15.85
CA ALA A 72 -13.89 -0.12 -15.54
C ALA A 72 -14.93 0.51 -14.58
N GLU A 73 -14.53 1.40 -13.69
CA GLU A 73 -15.43 2.17 -12.79
C GLU A 73 -16.05 3.42 -13.44
N GLU A 74 -16.22 3.40 -14.77
CA GLU A 74 -16.82 4.49 -15.55
C GLU A 74 -16.19 5.89 -15.29
N PHE A 75 -14.88 5.98 -14.97
CA PHE A 75 -14.21 7.24 -14.56
C PHE A 75 -15.05 8.07 -13.57
N GLN A 76 -15.70 7.43 -12.60
CA GLN A 76 -16.13 8.12 -11.40
C GLN A 76 -14.99 8.04 -10.38
N PRO A 77 -14.00 8.96 -10.41
CA PRO A 77 -12.85 8.90 -9.51
C PRO A 77 -13.30 8.87 -8.04
N LEU A 78 -14.42 9.52 -7.72
CA LEU A 78 -15.01 9.52 -6.39
C LEU A 78 -15.41 8.13 -5.88
N HIS A 79 -15.86 7.23 -6.76
CA HIS A 79 -16.17 5.84 -6.39
C HIS A 79 -14.89 5.01 -6.24
N VAL A 80 -13.93 5.18 -7.15
CA VAL A 80 -12.62 4.51 -7.12
C VAL A 80 -11.91 4.80 -5.80
N PHE A 81 -11.90 6.06 -5.36
CA PHE A 81 -11.25 6.50 -4.12
C PHE A 81 -12.07 6.24 -2.85
N ALA A 82 -13.32 5.78 -2.95
CA ALA A 82 -14.08 5.32 -1.79
C ALA A 82 -13.47 4.03 -1.21
N ASN A 83 -12.96 3.15 -2.08
CA ASN A 83 -12.29 1.92 -1.66
C ASN A 83 -10.86 2.21 -1.12
N HIS A 84 -10.63 1.87 0.15
CA HIS A 84 -9.34 2.02 0.81
C HIS A 84 -8.19 1.30 0.08
N TRP A 85 -8.47 0.14 -0.53
CA TRP A 85 -7.46 -0.65 -1.25
C TRP A 85 -7.05 -0.02 -2.58
N ASN A 86 -7.97 0.69 -3.25
CA ASN A 86 -7.67 1.40 -4.49
C ASN A 86 -6.81 2.65 -4.21
N LYS A 87 -7.10 3.38 -3.13
CA LYS A 87 -6.25 4.48 -2.63
C LYS A 87 -4.83 4.01 -2.33
N PHE A 88 -4.71 2.86 -1.68
CA PHE A 88 -3.41 2.26 -1.37
C PHE A 88 -2.61 1.95 -2.64
N ASP A 89 -3.25 1.36 -3.64
CA ASP A 89 -2.62 1.04 -4.93
C ASP A 89 -2.07 2.28 -5.64
N PHE A 90 -2.84 3.36 -5.65
CA PHE A 90 -2.42 4.65 -6.20
C PHE A 90 -1.15 5.18 -5.51
N VAL A 91 -1.12 5.16 -4.18
CA VAL A 91 0.04 5.63 -3.40
C VAL A 91 1.28 4.79 -3.72
N VAL A 92 1.14 3.47 -3.82
CA VAL A 92 2.25 2.57 -4.16
C VAL A 92 2.78 2.85 -5.58
N ILE A 93 1.89 3.03 -6.56
CA ILE A 93 2.28 3.30 -7.95
C ILE A 93 3.00 4.64 -8.05
N VAL A 94 2.43 5.71 -7.49
CA VAL A 94 3.03 7.04 -7.50
C VAL A 94 4.36 7.02 -6.74
N GLY A 95 4.40 6.43 -5.55
CA GLY A 95 5.61 6.30 -4.75
C GLY A 95 6.73 5.51 -5.42
N SER A 96 6.38 4.51 -6.25
CA SER A 96 7.36 3.70 -6.98
C SER A 96 7.86 4.37 -8.26
N ALA A 97 7.05 5.23 -8.88
CA ALA A 97 7.42 5.97 -10.09
C ALA A 97 8.24 7.24 -9.82
N LEU A 98 8.24 7.75 -8.59
CA LEU A 98 8.95 8.97 -8.22
C LEU A 98 10.48 8.76 -8.21
N PRO A 99 11.26 9.61 -8.93
CA PRO A 99 12.72 9.56 -8.89
C PRO A 99 13.25 9.98 -7.51
N GLU A 100 14.27 9.29 -7.00
CA GLU A 100 14.88 9.60 -5.70
C GLU A 100 15.47 11.02 -5.67
N GLU A 101 16.01 11.47 -6.81
CA GLU A 101 16.64 12.77 -7.00
C GLU A 101 15.68 13.95 -6.79
N MET A 102 14.39 13.76 -7.05
CA MET A 102 13.37 14.82 -6.92
C MET A 102 12.91 15.02 -5.47
N THR A 103 13.33 14.17 -4.53
CA THR A 103 12.72 14.11 -3.19
C THR A 103 13.51 14.77 -2.07
N GLY A 104 14.63 15.45 -2.36
CA GLY A 104 15.22 16.44 -1.45
C GLY A 104 15.43 16.03 0.01
N GLY A 105 15.63 14.73 0.29
CA GLY A 105 15.76 14.17 1.65
C GLY A 105 14.77 13.07 2.02
N PHE A 106 13.68 12.88 1.27
CA PHE A 106 12.70 11.80 1.52
C PHE A 106 13.09 10.43 0.92
N VAL A 107 14.36 10.22 0.61
CA VAL A 107 14.88 8.97 0.03
C VAL A 107 14.51 7.75 0.88
N SER A 108 14.55 7.87 2.21
CA SER A 108 14.13 6.81 3.14
C SER A 108 12.64 6.48 3.02
N VAL A 109 11.78 7.47 2.80
CA VAL A 109 10.33 7.27 2.64
C VAL A 109 10.04 6.60 1.30
N LEU A 110 10.68 7.02 0.21
CA LEU A 110 10.57 6.35 -1.09
C LEU A 110 11.00 4.88 -1.00
N ARG A 111 12.07 4.60 -0.25
CA ARG A 111 12.53 3.23 -0.02
C ARG A 111 11.47 2.40 0.72
N LEU A 112 10.81 2.97 1.73
CA LEU A 112 9.68 2.33 2.42
C LEU A 112 8.47 2.12 1.50
N LEU A 113 8.14 3.11 0.64
CA LEU A 113 7.06 2.99 -0.35
C LEU A 113 7.33 1.86 -1.35
N ARG A 114 8.59 1.67 -1.75
CA ARG A 114 9.01 0.52 -2.56
C ARG A 114 8.81 -0.80 -1.83
N LEU A 115 9.04 -0.89 -0.53
CA LEU A 115 8.76 -2.10 0.26
C LEU A 115 7.25 -2.32 0.43
N LEU A 116 6.47 -1.23 0.51
CA LEU A 116 5.02 -1.25 0.58
C LEU A 116 4.37 -1.96 -0.62
N ARG A 117 5.05 -2.06 -1.76
CA ARG A 117 4.55 -2.85 -2.91
C ARG A 117 4.33 -4.33 -2.56
N VAL A 118 5.05 -4.88 -1.60
CA VAL A 118 4.82 -6.25 -1.09
C VAL A 118 3.43 -6.37 -0.47
N MET A 119 2.90 -5.29 0.12
CA MET A 119 1.53 -5.26 0.64
C MET A 119 0.48 -5.42 -0.47
N LYS A 120 0.83 -5.26 -1.75
CA LYS A 120 -0.10 -5.64 -2.84
C LYS A 120 -0.46 -7.13 -2.79
N LEU A 121 0.37 -8.00 -2.18
CA LEU A 121 0.01 -9.40 -1.90
C LEU A 121 -1.20 -9.53 -0.98
N VAL A 122 -1.31 -8.65 0.01
CA VAL A 122 -2.48 -8.59 0.90
C VAL A 122 -3.73 -8.32 0.09
N ARG A 123 -3.64 -7.44 -0.92
CA ARG A 123 -4.76 -7.17 -1.82
C ARG A 123 -5.03 -8.33 -2.78
N ALA A 124 -4.01 -9.04 -3.27
CA ALA A 124 -4.19 -10.18 -4.17
C ALA A 124 -4.92 -11.35 -3.49
N LEU A 125 -4.75 -11.51 -2.18
CA LEU A 125 -5.35 -12.60 -1.41
C LEU A 125 -6.52 -12.07 -0.57
N PRO A 126 -7.80 -12.35 -0.94
CA PRO A 126 -8.96 -11.81 -0.23
C PRO A 126 -8.99 -12.22 1.25
N GLN A 127 -8.46 -13.40 1.57
CA GLN A 127 -8.32 -13.88 2.95
C GLN A 127 -7.38 -12.99 3.78
N LEU A 128 -6.28 -12.51 3.19
CA LEU A 128 -5.36 -11.58 3.87
C LEU A 128 -6.00 -10.21 4.08
N GLN A 129 -6.81 -9.73 3.13
CA GLN A 129 -7.54 -8.47 3.30
C GLN A 129 -8.44 -8.51 4.54
N VAL A 130 -9.16 -9.62 4.77
CA VAL A 130 -10.02 -9.79 5.94
C VAL A 130 -9.19 -9.76 7.23
N ILE A 131 -8.07 -10.48 7.27
CA ILE A 131 -7.17 -10.52 8.43
C ILE A 131 -6.60 -9.13 8.74
N VAL A 132 -6.08 -8.42 7.72
CA VAL A 132 -5.50 -7.09 7.90
C VAL A 132 -6.57 -6.08 8.32
N THR A 133 -7.76 -6.15 7.75
CA THR A 133 -8.87 -5.26 8.14
C THR A 133 -9.27 -5.53 9.60
N ALA A 134 -9.39 -6.79 10.00
CA ALA A 134 -9.67 -7.16 11.38
C ALA A 134 -8.57 -6.69 12.35
N LEU A 135 -7.30 -6.78 11.95
CA LEU A 135 -6.16 -6.29 12.72
C LEU A 135 -6.25 -4.77 12.92
N ILE A 136 -6.56 -4.01 11.86
CA ILE A 136 -6.71 -2.55 11.93
C ILE A 136 -7.87 -2.18 12.87
N MET A 137 -9.00 -2.87 12.77
CA MET A 137 -10.13 -2.68 13.69
C MET A 137 -9.76 -2.97 15.16
N GLY A 138 -8.98 -4.03 15.40
CA GLY A 138 -8.45 -4.35 16.71
C GLY A 138 -7.52 -3.25 17.24
N PHE A 139 -6.64 -2.72 16.39
CA PHE A 139 -5.71 -1.64 16.76
C PHE A 139 -6.46 -0.34 17.10
N GLN A 140 -7.51 0.00 16.37
CA GLN A 140 -8.39 1.13 16.70
C GLN A 140 -8.99 0.98 18.10
N SER A 141 -9.40 -0.25 18.46
CA SER A 141 -9.95 -0.54 19.80
C SER A 141 -8.90 -0.37 20.91
N ILE A 142 -7.68 -0.86 20.69
CA ILE A 142 -6.55 -0.68 21.61
C ILE A 142 -6.18 0.80 21.75
N THR A 143 -6.27 1.58 20.68
CA THR A 143 -5.94 3.02 20.69
C THR A 143 -6.81 3.79 21.69
N TYR A 144 -8.10 3.49 21.78
CA TYR A 144 -8.99 4.11 22.77
C TYR A 144 -8.55 3.81 24.21
N ILE A 145 -8.17 2.57 24.49
CA ILE A 145 -7.65 2.15 25.80
C ILE A 145 -6.33 2.88 26.09
N GLY A 146 -5.45 2.99 25.08
CA GLY A 146 -4.18 3.72 25.17
C GLY A 146 -4.38 5.20 25.51
N ILE A 147 -5.38 5.86 24.93
CA ILE A 147 -5.71 7.27 25.24
C ILE A 147 -6.16 7.42 26.71
N ILE A 148 -7.00 6.51 27.19
CA ILE A 148 -7.45 6.52 28.59
C ILE A 148 -6.26 6.32 29.54
N LEU A 149 -5.39 5.36 29.24
CA LEU A 149 -4.19 5.09 30.03
C LEU A 149 -3.24 6.29 30.03
N PHE A 150 -3.05 6.95 28.89
CA PHE A 150 -2.26 8.17 28.79
C PHE A 150 -2.85 9.30 29.64
N MET A 151 -4.17 9.50 29.60
CA MET A 151 -4.87 10.48 30.43
C MET A 151 -4.71 10.18 31.93
N PHE A 152 -4.75 8.90 32.30
CA PHE A 152 -4.53 8.46 33.68
C PHE A 152 -3.11 8.82 34.16
N PHE A 153 -2.07 8.50 33.37
CA PHE A 153 -0.70 8.90 33.71
C PHE A 153 -0.53 10.43 33.79
N TYR A 154 -1.18 11.17 32.89
CA TYR A 154 -1.15 12.63 32.92
C TYR A 154 -1.76 13.20 34.22
N PHE A 155 -2.91 12.69 34.66
CA PHE A 155 -3.55 13.11 35.91
C PHE A 155 -2.65 12.86 37.13
N PHE A 156 -2.05 11.66 37.23
CA PHE A 156 -1.13 11.34 38.31
C PHE A 156 0.17 12.16 38.26
N GLY A 157 0.63 12.53 37.05
CA GLY A 157 1.75 13.46 36.88
C GLY A 157 1.46 14.82 37.50
N ILE A 158 0.28 15.41 37.23
CA ILE A 158 -0.15 16.67 37.87
C ILE A 158 -0.28 16.50 39.38
N PHE A 159 -0.91 15.42 39.83
CA PHE A 159 -1.10 15.15 41.25
C PHE A 159 0.24 15.05 42.00
N GLY A 160 1.22 14.37 41.41
CA GLY A 160 2.58 14.30 41.93
C GLY A 160 3.25 15.67 41.99
N MET A 161 3.16 16.47 40.92
CA MET A 161 3.67 17.84 40.92
C MET A 161 3.07 18.66 42.04
N LEU A 162 1.74 18.66 42.21
CA LEU A 162 1.06 19.42 43.27
C LEU A 162 1.45 18.97 44.68
N LEU A 163 1.65 17.67 44.89
CA LEU A 163 1.98 17.13 46.21
C LEU A 163 3.41 17.48 46.65
N PHE A 164 4.35 17.54 45.70
CA PHE A 164 5.77 17.79 45.98
C PHE A 164 6.24 19.20 45.64
N GLN A 165 5.35 20.07 45.12
CA GLN A 165 5.69 21.45 44.77
C GLN A 165 6.15 22.30 45.97
N ASP A 166 5.59 22.06 47.17
CA ASP A 166 5.93 22.82 48.38
C ASP A 166 7.18 22.31 49.11
N ASN A 167 7.77 21.18 48.66
CA ASN A 167 8.91 20.54 49.32
C ASN A 167 10.24 20.77 48.59
N ASP A 168 10.26 21.75 47.68
CA ASP A 168 11.42 22.44 47.07
C ASP A 168 11.37 23.94 47.45
#